data_AF-A0A223RPA5-F1
#
_entry.id   AF-A0A223RPA5-F1
#
_cell.length_a   1.000
_cell.length_b   1.000
_cell.length_c   1.000
_cell.angle_alpha   90.00
_cell.angle_beta   90.00
_cell.angle_gamma   90.00
#
_symmetry.space_group_name_H-M   'P 1'
#
loop_
_entity.id
_entity.type
_entity.pdbx_description
1 polymer ?
#
loop_
_entity_poly.entity_id
_entity_poly.type
_entity_poly.pdbx_seq_one_letter_code
_entity_poly.pdbx_strand_id
1 'polypeptide(L)'
;MADRRSRSSRDLLVWMHVLTSVGWMSQALALATLLAFGLSTGDPEQRLSAVTMAEVLDEHLLLHMANASAFTGLMLSALTPWGYFRHWWVLTKFAITTVQVYAGIFVLGPNLQAGVRAAEDGRALPPGVAVGALLMASAMAFQTWASVAKPWGRTPWTRSPRAPRKVPSGPGWLFLVATLLPVAEYALSVGVLGFPFPFGSLLVALVHPIARSRGLRSGPAPRVAARGDAGPTSVS
;
A
#
# COMPACT_ATOMS: atom_id res chain seq x y z
N MET A 1 -29.13 11.87 0.26
CA MET A 1 -28.70 10.58 0.87
C MET A 1 -27.44 9.96 0.22
N ALA A 2 -27.25 10.02 -1.10
CA ALA A 2 -26.07 9.44 -1.78
C ALA A 2 -24.72 10.00 -1.30
N ASP A 3 -24.65 11.31 -1.01
CA ASP A 3 -23.43 12.00 -0.58
C ASP A 3 -23.00 11.70 0.88
N ARG A 4 -23.93 11.26 1.75
CA ARG A 4 -23.59 10.79 3.10
C ARG A 4 -23.01 9.38 3.07
N ARG A 5 -23.56 8.50 2.21
CA ARG A 5 -23.09 7.12 2.03
C ARG A 5 -21.67 7.09 1.46
N SER A 6 -21.38 7.89 0.44
CA SER A 6 -20.02 7.98 -0.13
C SER A 6 -18.97 8.48 0.87
N ARG A 7 -19.32 9.44 1.75
CA ARG A 7 -18.44 9.89 2.83
C ARG A 7 -18.17 8.79 3.85
N SER A 8 -19.20 8.12 4.34
CA SER A 8 -19.06 7.03 5.31
C SER A 8 -18.22 5.87 4.77
N SER A 9 -18.42 5.47 3.51
CA SER A 9 -17.61 4.42 2.89
C SER A 9 -16.15 4.81 2.69
N ARG A 10 -15.88 6.08 2.35
CA ARG A 10 -14.51 6.60 2.28
C ARG A 10 -13.84 6.60 3.64
N ASP A 11 -14.52 7.07 4.67
CA ASP A 11 -13.96 7.16 6.02
C ASP A 11 -13.68 5.76 6.59
N LEU A 12 -14.52 4.77 6.27
CA LEU A 12 -14.26 3.36 6.58
C LEU A 12 -13.00 2.82 5.89
N LEU A 13 -12.81 3.12 4.60
CA LEU A 13 -11.59 2.70 3.89
C LEU A 13 -10.34 3.36 4.48
N VAL A 14 -10.43 4.64 4.86
CA VAL A 14 -9.35 5.35 5.55
C VAL A 14 -9.04 4.71 6.90
N TRP A 15 -10.07 4.41 7.69
CA TRP A 15 -9.91 3.73 8.97
C TRP A 15 -9.23 2.36 8.82
N MET A 16 -9.68 1.55 7.85
CA MET A 16 -9.10 0.24 7.57
C MET A 16 -7.64 0.35 7.09
N HIS A 17 -7.34 1.33 6.23
CA HIS A 17 -5.98 1.61 5.79
C HIS A 17 -5.07 1.96 6.97
N VAL A 18 -5.51 2.86 7.84
CA VAL A 18 -4.73 3.26 9.02
C VAL A 18 -4.52 2.07 9.97
N LEU A 19 -5.57 1.30 10.25
CA LEU A 19 -5.49 0.14 11.13
C LEU A 19 -4.49 -0.90 10.61
N THR A 20 -4.56 -1.24 9.32
CA THR A 20 -3.68 -2.22 8.69
C THR A 20 -2.24 -1.70 8.54
N SER A 21 -2.05 -0.41 8.26
CA SER A 21 -0.72 0.22 8.25
C SER A 21 -0.05 0.20 9.63
N VAL A 22 -0.80 0.56 10.68
CA VAL A 22 -0.28 0.54 12.06
C VAL A 22 -0.01 -0.90 12.50
N GLY A 23 -0.91 -1.83 12.17
CA GLY A 23 -0.71 -3.26 12.40
C GLY A 23 0.57 -3.77 11.75
N TRP A 24 0.80 -3.45 10.48
CA TRP A 24 2.01 -3.87 9.76
C TRP A 24 3.29 -3.31 10.38
N MET A 25 3.29 -2.03 10.75
CA MET A 25 4.40 -1.40 11.48
C MET A 25 4.67 -2.06 12.83
N SER A 26 3.62 -2.34 13.59
CA SER A 26 3.75 -3.01 14.89
C SER A 26 4.36 -4.40 14.75
N GLN A 27 4.00 -5.16 13.71
CA GLN A 27 4.61 -6.46 13.44
C GLN A 27 6.09 -6.32 13.07
N ALA A 28 6.45 -5.35 12.22
CA ALA A 28 7.85 -5.09 11.88
C ALA A 28 8.72 -4.83 13.13
N LEU A 29 8.20 -4.06 14.10
CA LEU A 29 8.87 -3.81 15.37
C LEU A 29 8.94 -5.05 16.28
N ALA A 30 7.87 -5.86 16.31
CA ALA A 30 7.85 -7.11 17.07
C ALA A 30 8.90 -8.09 16.54
N LEU A 31 8.98 -8.29 15.21
CA LEU A 31 10.02 -9.10 14.57
C LEU A 31 11.41 -8.57 14.89
N ALA A 32 11.64 -7.26 14.76
CA ALA A 32 12.94 -6.66 15.07
C ALA A 32 13.34 -6.91 16.54
N THR A 33 12.39 -6.83 17.47
CA THR A 33 12.62 -7.09 18.89
C THR A 33 12.96 -8.56 19.15
N LEU A 34 12.18 -9.50 18.61
CA LEU A 34 12.41 -10.94 18.77
C LEU A 34 13.75 -11.37 18.18
N LEU A 35 14.09 -10.88 16.98
CA LEU A 35 15.34 -11.22 16.31
C LEU A 35 16.56 -10.60 17.02
N ALA A 36 16.44 -9.37 17.52
CA ALA A 36 17.49 -8.76 18.33
C ALA A 36 17.72 -9.54 19.64
N PHE A 37 16.64 -10.00 20.28
CA PHE A 37 16.73 -10.86 21.46
C PHE A 37 17.37 -12.23 21.15
N GLY A 38 16.97 -12.87 20.04
CA GLY A 38 17.57 -14.14 19.61
C GLY A 38 19.08 -14.03 19.32
N LEU A 39 19.54 -12.87 18.83
CA LEU A 39 20.96 -12.59 18.62
C LEU A 39 21.73 -12.32 19.91
N SER A 40 21.07 -11.77 20.95
CA SER A 40 21.72 -11.40 22.20
C SER A 40 21.71 -12.50 23.25
N THR A 41 20.76 -13.43 23.18
CA THR A 41 20.66 -14.53 24.16
C THR A 41 21.76 -15.59 23.95
N GLY A 42 22.35 -16.01 25.07
CA GLY A 42 23.29 -17.14 25.13
C GLY A 42 22.59 -18.50 25.21
N ASP A 43 21.28 -18.51 25.48
CA ASP A 43 20.47 -19.72 25.63
C ASP A 43 19.92 -20.19 24.27
N PRO A 44 20.31 -21.39 23.79
CA PRO A 44 19.82 -21.93 22.52
C PRO A 44 18.30 -22.11 22.45
N GLU A 45 17.64 -22.48 23.56
CA GLU A 45 16.18 -22.68 23.56
C GLU A 45 15.43 -21.36 23.42
N GLN A 46 15.89 -20.32 24.12
CA GLN A 46 15.33 -18.97 23.99
C GLN A 46 15.54 -18.40 22.59
N ARG A 47 16.70 -18.67 21.98
CA ARG A 47 16.99 -18.26 20.60
C ARG A 47 16.02 -18.90 19.62
N LEU A 48 15.82 -20.22 19.73
CA LEU A 48 14.88 -20.95 18.89
C LEU A 48 13.46 -20.40 19.06
N SER A 49 13.00 -20.25 20.29
CA SER A 49 11.69 -19.67 20.59
C SER A 49 11.50 -18.28 19.96
N ALA A 50 12.51 -17.41 20.07
CA ALA A 50 12.44 -16.06 19.53
C ALA A 50 12.30 -16.04 17.99
N VAL A 51 13.10 -16.84 17.28
CA VAL A 51 13.05 -16.88 15.80
C VAL A 51 11.79 -17.60 15.30
N THR A 52 11.34 -18.67 15.96
CA THR A 52 10.09 -19.37 15.62
C THR A 52 8.89 -18.44 15.81
N MET A 53 8.83 -17.66 16.90
CA MET A 53 7.76 -16.69 17.08
C MET A 53 7.81 -15.56 16.04
N ALA A 54 9.00 -15.14 15.62
CA ALA A 54 9.15 -14.14 14.57
C ALA A 54 8.64 -14.65 13.22
N GLU A 55 8.92 -15.92 12.88
CA GLU A 55 8.39 -16.60 11.69
C GLU A 55 6.86 -16.70 11.73
N VAL A 56 6.28 -17.14 12.85
CA VAL A 56 4.81 -17.22 13.01
C VAL A 56 4.15 -15.85 12.79
N LEU A 57 4.72 -14.78 13.36
CA LEU A 57 4.19 -13.42 13.16
C LEU A 57 4.31 -12.97 11.70
N ASP A 58 5.42 -13.29 11.03
CA ASP A 58 5.65 -12.96 9.62
C ASP A 58 4.60 -13.61 8.71
N GLU A 59 4.43 -14.94 8.85
CA GLU A 59 3.59 -15.75 7.98
C GLU A 59 2.08 -15.52 8.22
N HIS A 60 1.67 -15.32 9.47
CA HIS A 60 0.25 -15.27 9.83
C HIS A 60 -0.37 -13.89 9.97
N LEU A 61 0.43 -12.86 10.27
CA LEU A 61 -0.12 -11.55 10.60
C LEU A 61 0.52 -10.43 9.80
N LEU A 62 1.85 -10.42 9.71
CA LEU A 62 2.60 -9.39 9.01
C LEU A 62 2.22 -9.36 7.53
N LEU A 63 2.23 -10.53 6.88
CA LEU A 63 1.91 -10.66 5.46
C LEU A 63 0.50 -10.13 5.13
N HIS A 64 -0.51 -10.47 5.93
CA HIS A 64 -1.88 -10.02 5.70
C HIS A 64 -2.06 -8.53 5.95
N MET A 65 -1.45 -7.99 7.01
CA MET A 65 -1.48 -6.55 7.29
C MET A 65 -0.77 -5.74 6.19
N ALA A 66 0.36 -6.26 5.68
CA ALA A 66 1.09 -5.67 4.57
C ALA A 66 0.22 -5.58 3.31
N ASN A 67 -0.39 -6.70 2.92
CA ASN A 67 -1.24 -6.78 1.73
C ASN A 67 -2.47 -5.87 1.85
N ALA A 68 -3.15 -5.89 3.00
CA ALA A 68 -4.32 -5.06 3.23
C ALA A 68 -3.97 -3.56 3.23
N SER A 69 -2.86 -3.18 3.88
CA SER A 69 -2.36 -1.80 3.90
C SER A 69 -1.99 -1.31 2.50
N ALA A 70 -1.25 -2.13 1.73
CA ALA A 70 -0.89 -1.82 0.36
C ALA A 70 -2.14 -1.63 -0.51
N PHE A 71 -3.05 -2.60 -0.53
CA PHE A 71 -4.26 -2.54 -1.35
C PHE A 71 -5.15 -1.33 -1.02
N THR A 72 -5.43 -1.10 0.27
CA THR A 72 -6.26 0.03 0.70
C THR A 72 -5.61 1.38 0.36
N GLY A 73 -4.28 1.48 0.45
CA GLY A 73 -3.52 2.67 0.03
C GLY A 73 -3.59 2.93 -1.48
N LEU A 74 -3.52 1.87 -2.28
CA LEU A 74 -3.70 1.93 -3.75
C LEU A 74 -5.11 2.42 -4.11
N MET A 75 -6.13 1.85 -3.46
CA MET A 75 -7.51 2.22 -3.68
C MET A 75 -7.82 3.65 -3.22
N LEU A 76 -7.29 4.10 -2.08
CA LEU A 76 -7.41 5.49 -1.65
C LEU A 76 -6.79 6.45 -2.67
N SER A 77 -5.60 6.14 -3.19
CA SER A 77 -4.91 6.96 -4.19
C SER A 77 -5.64 6.98 -5.54
N ALA A 78 -6.30 5.88 -5.91
CA ALA A 78 -7.05 5.75 -7.15
C ALA A 78 -8.46 6.38 -7.07
N LEU A 79 -9.14 6.25 -5.93
CA LEU A 79 -10.54 6.68 -5.77
C LEU A 79 -10.67 8.15 -5.35
N THR A 80 -9.61 8.74 -4.80
CA THR A 80 -9.62 10.14 -4.37
C THR A 80 -9.01 11.08 -5.43
N PRO A 81 -9.30 12.39 -5.38
CA PRO A 81 -8.81 13.37 -6.36
C PRO A 81 -7.28 13.53 -6.37
N TRP A 82 -6.60 12.97 -5.36
CA TRP A 82 -5.16 13.02 -5.19
C TRP A 82 -4.45 12.38 -6.37
N GLY A 83 -4.92 11.23 -6.85
CA GLY A 83 -4.34 10.54 -7.99
C GLY A 83 -2.92 10.03 -7.72
N TYR A 84 -2.64 8.82 -8.20
CA TYR A 84 -1.41 8.09 -7.89
C TYR A 84 -0.10 8.83 -8.21
N PHE A 85 -0.04 9.43 -9.40
CA PHE A 85 1.17 10.04 -9.95
C PHE A 85 1.19 11.56 -9.83
N ARG A 86 0.29 12.15 -9.02
CA ARG A 86 0.12 13.60 -8.94
C ARG A 86 1.02 14.27 -7.92
N HIS A 87 1.45 13.51 -6.92
CA HIS A 87 2.26 13.97 -5.82
C HIS A 87 3.45 13.05 -5.63
N TRP A 88 4.66 13.62 -5.58
CA TRP A 88 5.89 12.86 -5.39
C TRP A 88 5.86 12.06 -4.09
N TRP A 89 5.32 12.62 -3.01
CA TRP A 89 5.22 11.92 -1.72
C TRP A 89 4.34 10.67 -1.79
N VAL A 90 3.30 10.63 -2.65
CA VAL A 90 2.46 9.44 -2.85
C VAL A 90 3.24 8.37 -3.60
N LEU A 91 3.95 8.77 -4.66
CA LEU A 91 4.76 7.86 -5.46
C LEU A 91 5.91 7.26 -4.65
N THR A 92 6.59 8.07 -3.84
CA THR A 92 7.67 7.61 -2.94
C THR A 92 7.15 6.57 -1.97
N LYS A 93 6.00 6.81 -1.32
CA LYS A 93 5.41 5.82 -0.41
C LYS A 93 5.05 4.54 -1.14
N PHE A 94 4.46 4.65 -2.33
CA PHE A 94 4.14 3.47 -3.13
C PHE A 94 5.38 2.65 -3.49
N ALA A 95 6.44 3.30 -3.95
CA ALA A 95 7.70 2.63 -4.28
C ALA A 95 8.26 1.91 -3.05
N ILE A 96 8.30 2.59 -1.89
CA ILE A 96 8.77 1.99 -0.64
C ILE A 96 7.89 0.79 -0.23
N THR A 97 6.56 0.92 -0.26
CA THR A 97 5.64 -0.18 0.09
C THR A 97 5.82 -1.37 -0.84
N THR A 98 5.97 -1.13 -2.14
CA THR A 98 6.19 -2.19 -3.13
C THR A 98 7.50 -2.94 -2.84
N VAL A 99 8.59 -2.20 -2.63
CA VAL A 99 9.89 -2.78 -2.29
C VAL A 99 9.81 -3.56 -0.98
N GLN A 100 9.13 -3.04 0.04
CA GLN A 100 8.97 -3.72 1.33
C GLN A 100 8.18 -5.03 1.23
N VAL A 101 7.07 -5.05 0.48
CA VAL A 101 6.28 -6.28 0.31
C VAL A 101 7.11 -7.36 -0.41
N TYR A 102 7.80 -7.00 -1.49
CA TYR A 102 8.67 -7.95 -2.19
C TYR A 102 9.89 -8.38 -1.37
N ALA A 103 10.48 -7.46 -0.61
CA ALA A 103 11.56 -7.79 0.31
C ALA A 103 11.07 -8.72 1.43
N GLY A 104 9.87 -8.52 1.95
CA GLY A 104 9.24 -9.44 2.91
C GLY A 104 9.14 -10.85 2.36
N ILE A 105 8.54 -11.00 1.18
CA ILE A 105 8.28 -12.31 0.55
C ILE A 105 9.58 -13.01 0.12
N PHE A 106 10.48 -12.32 -0.58
CA PHE A 106 11.64 -12.96 -1.20
C PHE A 106 12.91 -12.93 -0.34
N VAL A 107 12.97 -12.07 0.67
CA VAL A 107 14.16 -11.91 1.51
C VAL A 107 13.85 -12.25 2.95
N LEU A 108 12.87 -11.60 3.59
CA LEU A 108 12.62 -11.79 5.03
C LEU A 108 12.16 -13.21 5.37
N GLY A 109 11.12 -13.71 4.70
CA GLY A 109 10.57 -15.06 4.95
C GLY A 109 11.62 -16.17 4.81
N PRO A 110 12.33 -16.28 3.68
CA PRO A 110 13.39 -17.30 3.52
C PRO A 110 14.52 -17.17 4.55
N ASN A 111 14.86 -15.93 4.96
CA ASN A 111 15.88 -15.70 5.99
C ASN A 111 15.39 -16.08 7.40
N LEU A 112 14.10 -15.89 7.71
CA LEU A 112 13.49 -16.36 8.96
C LEU A 112 13.52 -17.89 9.02
N GLN A 113 13.08 -18.56 7.96
CA GLN A 113 13.14 -20.03 7.85
C GLN A 113 14.57 -20.56 7.99
N ALA A 114 15.55 -19.90 7.36
CA ALA A 114 16.96 -20.25 7.52
C ALA A 114 17.46 -20.00 8.95
N GLY A 115 16.96 -18.96 9.61
CA GLY A 115 17.24 -18.64 11.00
C GLY A 115 16.69 -19.68 11.98
N VAL A 116 15.47 -20.17 11.75
CA VAL A 116 14.87 -21.28 12.51
C VAL A 116 15.73 -22.52 12.40
N ARG A 117 16.06 -22.96 11.18
CA ARG A 117 16.94 -24.13 10.95
C ARG A 117 18.31 -23.95 11.60
N ALA A 118 18.86 -22.74 11.57
CA ALA A 118 20.12 -22.45 12.25
C ALA A 118 20.00 -22.60 13.77
N ALA A 119 18.92 -22.11 14.36
CA ALA A 119 18.68 -22.23 15.79
C ALA A 119 18.42 -23.69 16.22
N GLU A 120 17.70 -24.48 15.40
CA GLU A 120 17.49 -25.93 15.62
C GLU A 120 18.81 -26.70 15.64
N ASP A 121 19.76 -26.35 14.77
CA ASP A 121 21.11 -26.91 14.74
C ASP A 121 22.02 -26.37 15.88
N GLY A 122 21.50 -25.54 16.79
CA GLY A 122 22.27 -24.88 17.85
C GLY A 122 23.23 -23.80 17.36
N ARG A 123 23.13 -23.38 16.10
CA ARG A 123 23.97 -22.33 15.51
C ARG A 123 23.47 -20.93 15.89
N ALA A 124 24.34 -19.94 15.70
CA ALA A 124 23.97 -18.55 15.87
C ALA A 124 23.05 -18.08 14.72
N LEU A 125 22.14 -17.17 15.02
CA LEU A 125 21.30 -16.51 14.01
C LEU A 125 22.17 -15.62 13.11
N PRO A 126 21.91 -15.57 11.80
CA PRO A 126 22.56 -14.61 10.92
C PRO A 126 22.15 -13.18 11.33
N PRO A 127 23.11 -12.24 11.53
CA PRO A 127 22.78 -10.86 11.89
C PRO A 127 21.89 -10.15 10.85
N GLY A 128 21.98 -10.58 9.59
CA GLY A 128 21.20 -10.03 8.48
C GLY A 128 19.68 -10.10 8.69
N VAL A 129 19.17 -11.08 9.44
CA VAL A 129 17.72 -11.23 9.67
C VAL A 129 17.19 -10.08 10.54
N ALA A 130 17.88 -9.76 11.64
CA ALA A 130 17.52 -8.63 12.50
C ALA A 130 17.72 -7.28 11.80
N VAL A 131 18.81 -7.13 11.03
CA VAL A 131 19.06 -5.93 10.22
C VAL A 131 17.92 -5.72 9.22
N GLY A 132 17.45 -6.78 8.55
CA GLY A 132 16.32 -6.72 7.62
C GLY A 132 15.04 -6.22 8.29
N ALA A 133 14.69 -6.78 9.46
CA ALA A 133 13.52 -6.34 10.21
C ALA A 133 13.61 -4.87 10.68
N LEU A 134 14.78 -4.44 11.16
CA LEU A 134 15.04 -3.05 11.57
C LEU A 134 14.98 -2.07 10.39
N LEU A 135 15.54 -2.44 9.23
CA LEU A 135 15.45 -1.65 8.01
C LEU A 135 13.99 -1.51 7.55
N MET A 136 13.20 -2.58 7.65
CA MET A 136 11.78 -2.56 7.33
C MET A 136 11.03 -1.57 8.23
N ALA A 137 11.19 -1.68 9.56
CA ALA A 137 10.57 -0.77 10.52
C ALA A 137 11.00 0.70 10.30
N SER A 138 12.28 0.93 10.03
CA SER A 138 12.84 2.27 9.76
C SER A 138 12.24 2.89 8.50
N ALA A 139 12.09 2.12 7.44
CA ALA A 139 11.48 2.58 6.19
C ALA A 139 9.98 2.90 6.37
N MET A 140 9.24 2.14 7.18
CA MET A 140 7.86 2.49 7.55
C MET A 140 7.77 3.76 8.40
N ALA A 141 8.75 3.99 9.29
CA ALA A 141 8.79 5.19 10.12
C ALA A 141 9.02 6.42 9.25
N PHE A 142 9.92 6.29 8.27
CA PHE A 142 10.13 7.29 7.24
C PHE A 142 8.87 7.54 6.39
N GLN A 143 8.12 6.49 6.00
CA GLN A 143 6.84 6.67 5.29
C GLN A 143 5.81 7.44 6.14
N THR A 144 5.74 7.16 7.43
CA THR A 144 4.87 7.87 8.37
C THR A 144 5.27 9.34 8.45
N TRP A 145 6.57 9.64 8.63
CA TRP A 145 7.08 11.00 8.60
C TRP A 145 6.78 11.71 7.28
N ALA A 146 7.02 11.07 6.13
CA ALA A 146 6.71 11.60 4.81
C ALA A 146 5.20 11.90 4.63
N SER A 147 4.34 11.19 5.36
CA SER A 147 2.89 11.46 5.39
C SER A 147 2.52 12.77 6.05
N VAL A 148 3.25 13.14 7.10
CA VAL A 148 3.01 14.35 7.88
C VAL A 148 3.71 15.53 7.24
N ALA A 149 5.01 15.39 6.96
CA ALA A 149 5.86 16.46 6.44
C ALA A 149 5.51 16.85 5.00
N LYS A 150 4.96 15.92 4.19
CA LYS A 150 4.65 16.10 2.76
C LYS A 150 5.74 16.90 2.02
N PRO A 151 7.02 16.50 2.12
CA PRO A 151 8.13 17.39 1.77
C PRO A 151 8.26 17.65 0.26
N TRP A 152 7.51 16.91 -0.58
CA TRP A 152 7.53 17.06 -2.03
C TRP A 152 6.20 17.55 -2.60
N GLY A 153 6.28 18.53 -3.50
CA GLY A 153 5.15 19.12 -4.21
C GLY A 153 4.53 18.21 -5.29
N ARG A 154 3.83 18.84 -6.24
CA ARG A 154 3.20 18.14 -7.37
C ARG A 154 4.22 17.70 -8.41
N THR A 155 3.92 16.61 -9.11
CA THR A 155 4.75 16.06 -10.18
C THR A 155 4.68 16.94 -11.46
N PRO A 156 5.76 17.05 -12.26
CA PRO A 156 5.84 17.96 -13.40
C PRO A 156 4.76 17.74 -14.47
N TRP A 157 4.42 16.48 -14.75
CA TRP A 157 3.42 16.09 -15.75
C TRP A 157 1.98 16.47 -15.38
N THR A 158 1.73 16.94 -14.16
CA THR A 158 0.40 17.36 -13.70
C THR A 158 0.17 18.86 -13.77
N ARG A 159 1.18 19.62 -14.20
CA ARG A 159 1.11 21.06 -14.49
C ARG A 159 0.58 21.39 -15.89
N SER A 160 0.11 20.40 -16.66
CA SER A 160 -0.45 20.65 -17.99
C SER A 160 -1.67 21.60 -17.90
N PRO A 161 -1.74 22.67 -18.72
CA PRO A 161 -2.88 23.59 -18.76
C PRO A 161 -4.23 22.91 -19.06
N ARG A 162 -4.19 21.69 -19.62
CA ARG A 162 -5.37 20.88 -19.98
C ARG A 162 -5.77 19.85 -18.92
N ALA A 163 -5.03 19.71 -17.82
CA ALA A 163 -5.34 18.72 -16.80
C ALA A 163 -6.59 19.14 -15.99
N PRO A 164 -7.62 18.28 -15.85
CA PRO A 164 -8.82 18.63 -15.10
C PRO A 164 -8.49 19.01 -13.66
N ARG A 165 -8.96 20.20 -13.25
CA ARG A 165 -8.64 20.87 -11.98
C ARG A 165 -9.12 20.09 -10.74
N LYS A 166 -10.11 19.20 -10.90
CA LYS A 166 -10.56 18.19 -9.93
C LYS A 166 -10.93 16.90 -10.68
N VAL A 167 -10.37 15.76 -10.27
CA VAL A 167 -10.84 14.44 -10.73
C VAL A 167 -12.04 14.06 -9.84
N PRO A 168 -13.19 13.66 -10.39
CA PRO A 168 -14.31 13.20 -9.58
C PRO A 168 -13.91 12.01 -8.71
N SER A 169 -14.29 12.03 -7.43
CA SER A 169 -14.17 10.85 -6.58
C SER A 169 -14.97 9.69 -7.15
N GLY A 170 -14.49 8.46 -7.00
CA GLY A 170 -15.23 7.26 -7.44
C GLY A 170 -16.60 7.14 -6.75
N PRO A 171 -17.55 6.37 -7.32
CA PRO A 171 -18.83 6.07 -6.67
C PRO A 171 -18.64 5.32 -5.33
N GLY A 172 -19.54 5.56 -4.36
CA GLY A 172 -19.42 5.09 -2.98
C GLY A 172 -19.27 3.57 -2.80
N TRP A 173 -19.88 2.76 -3.68
CA TRP A 173 -19.79 1.29 -3.62
C TRP A 173 -18.38 0.77 -3.89
N LEU A 174 -17.56 1.47 -4.68
CA LEU A 174 -16.16 1.08 -4.92
C LEU A 174 -15.32 1.21 -3.65
N PHE A 175 -15.64 2.18 -2.78
CA PHE A 175 -14.99 2.28 -1.47
C PHE A 175 -15.36 1.10 -0.57
N LEU A 176 -16.62 0.64 -0.61
CA LEU A 176 -17.05 -0.55 0.13
C LEU A 176 -16.38 -1.82 -0.40
N VAL A 177 -16.31 -2.01 -1.72
CA VAL A 177 -15.58 -3.14 -2.33
C VAL A 177 -14.10 -3.08 -1.94
N ALA A 178 -13.47 -1.91 -1.99
CA ALA A 178 -12.08 -1.73 -1.59
C ALA A 178 -11.82 -2.04 -0.10
N THR A 179 -12.82 -1.85 0.77
CA THR A 179 -12.73 -2.25 2.19
C THR A 179 -12.95 -3.75 2.38
N LEU A 180 -13.93 -4.32 1.67
CA LEU A 180 -14.34 -5.71 1.87
C LEU A 180 -13.39 -6.71 1.20
N LEU A 181 -12.67 -6.32 0.15
CA LEU A 181 -11.79 -7.23 -0.59
C LEU A 181 -10.63 -7.78 0.25
N PRO A 182 -9.85 -6.98 1.01
CA PRO A 182 -8.79 -7.51 1.87
C PRO A 182 -9.31 -8.37 3.01
N VAL A 183 -10.50 -8.03 3.53
CA VAL A 183 -11.17 -8.81 4.58
C VAL A 183 -11.63 -10.17 4.04
N ALA A 184 -12.17 -10.18 2.81
CA ALA A 184 -12.57 -11.40 2.13
C ALA A 184 -11.35 -12.26 1.76
N GLU A 185 -10.25 -11.66 1.26
CA GLU A 185 -8.99 -12.37 0.99
C GLU A 185 -8.39 -12.95 2.29
N TYR A 186 -8.41 -12.21 3.39
CA TYR A 186 -7.99 -12.70 4.71
C TYR A 186 -8.85 -13.89 5.16
N ALA A 187 -10.18 -13.74 5.15
CA ALA A 187 -11.12 -14.78 5.55
C ALA A 187 -11.02 -16.04 4.66
N LEU A 188 -10.79 -15.88 3.35
CA LEU A 188 -10.54 -16.99 2.42
C LEU A 188 -9.19 -17.66 2.67
N SER A 189 -8.14 -16.89 2.97
CA SER A 189 -6.81 -17.42 3.27
C SER A 189 -6.79 -18.27 4.53
N VAL A 190 -7.46 -17.81 5.60
CA VAL A 190 -7.56 -18.49 6.89
C VAL A 190 -8.55 -19.66 6.84
N GLY A 191 -9.63 -19.53 6.05
CA GLY A 191 -10.75 -20.47 6.06
C GLY A 191 -10.74 -21.59 5.03
N VAL A 192 -10.00 -21.47 3.92
CA VAL A 192 -10.17 -22.39 2.77
C VAL A 192 -8.85 -22.92 2.18
N LEU A 193 -7.82 -22.07 2.01
CA LEU A 193 -6.73 -22.40 1.10
C LEU A 193 -5.37 -22.71 1.75
N GLY A 194 -5.13 -22.34 3.02
CA GLY A 194 -3.88 -22.64 3.71
C GLY A 194 -2.62 -21.99 3.09
N PHE A 195 -2.78 -21.15 2.07
CA PHE A 195 -1.72 -20.39 1.40
C PHE A 195 -2.17 -18.93 1.22
N PRO A 196 -1.28 -17.94 1.40
CA PRO A 196 -1.59 -16.56 1.11
C PRO A 196 -1.75 -16.38 -0.41
N PHE A 197 -2.94 -15.92 -0.85
CA PHE A 197 -3.27 -15.66 -2.26
C PHE A 197 -3.27 -14.15 -2.56
N PRO A 198 -2.12 -13.50 -2.83
CA PRO A 198 -2.08 -12.06 -3.14
C PRO A 198 -2.35 -11.71 -4.62
N PHE A 199 -2.69 -12.67 -5.49
CA PHE A 199 -2.76 -12.41 -6.94
C PHE A 199 -3.96 -11.56 -7.38
N GLY A 200 -5.11 -11.64 -6.68
CA GLY A 200 -6.33 -10.92 -7.07
C GLY A 200 -6.24 -9.41 -6.85
N SER A 201 -5.82 -9.00 -5.65
CA SER A 201 -5.62 -7.60 -5.27
C SER A 201 -4.51 -6.90 -6.08
N LEU A 202 -3.41 -7.60 -6.41
CA LEU A 202 -2.35 -7.10 -7.29
C LEU A 202 -2.85 -6.83 -8.72
N LEU A 203 -3.61 -7.77 -9.31
CA LEU A 203 -4.18 -7.62 -10.65
C LEU A 203 -5.16 -6.45 -10.74
N VAL A 204 -6.07 -6.34 -9.78
CA VAL A 204 -7.07 -5.25 -9.76
C VAL A 204 -6.42 -3.89 -9.54
N ALA A 205 -5.43 -3.81 -8.65
CA ALA A 205 -4.73 -2.56 -8.38
C ALA A 205 -3.84 -2.09 -9.54
N LEU A 206 -3.29 -3.00 -10.35
CA LEU A 206 -2.53 -2.69 -11.56
C LEU A 206 -3.43 -2.35 -12.77
N VAL A 207 -4.55 -3.05 -12.95
CA VAL A 207 -5.39 -2.95 -14.16
C VAL A 207 -6.37 -1.77 -14.11
N HIS A 208 -6.98 -1.52 -12.95
CA HIS A 208 -8.03 -0.51 -12.81
C HIS A 208 -7.56 0.95 -13.11
N PRO A 209 -6.35 1.39 -12.70
CA PRO A 209 -5.86 2.73 -13.01
C PRO A 209 -5.61 2.95 -14.51
N ILE A 210 -5.17 1.91 -15.22
CA ILE A 210 -4.91 1.97 -16.67
C ILE A 210 -6.24 2.09 -17.42
N ALA A 211 -7.24 1.27 -17.07
CA ALA A 211 -8.58 1.35 -17.64
C ALA A 211 -9.23 2.72 -17.40
N ARG A 212 -9.09 3.29 -16.19
CA ARG A 212 -9.64 4.61 -15.85
C ARG A 212 -8.92 5.75 -16.59
N SER A 213 -7.61 5.67 -16.76
CA SER A 213 -6.85 6.68 -17.51
C SER A 213 -7.18 6.68 -19.01
N ARG A 214 -7.54 5.51 -19.57
CA ARG A 214 -8.03 5.36 -20.94
C ARG A 214 -9.43 5.97 -21.10
N GLY A 215 -10.36 5.68 -20.17
CA GLY A 215 -11.73 6.22 -20.21
C GLY A 215 -11.80 7.75 -20.12
N LEU A 216 -10.90 8.40 -19.39
CA LEU A 216 -10.83 9.86 -19.30
C LEU A 216 -10.21 10.54 -20.54
N ARG A 217 -9.42 9.80 -21.34
CA ARG A 217 -8.86 10.28 -22.61
C ARG A 217 -9.83 10.12 -23.78
N SER A 218 -10.82 9.23 -23.65
CA SER A 218 -11.84 8.94 -24.66
C SER A 218 -13.12 9.77 -24.52
N GLY A 219 -13.20 10.69 -23.55
CA GLY A 219 -14.33 11.59 -23.40
C GLY A 219 -14.39 12.58 -24.59
N PRO A 220 -15.59 12.90 -25.13
CA PRO A 220 -15.73 13.80 -26.26
C PRO A 220 -15.07 15.15 -25.96
N ALA A 221 -14.27 15.64 -26.91
CA ALA A 221 -13.61 16.93 -26.81
C ALA A 221 -14.64 18.02 -26.48
N PRO A 222 -14.32 19.00 -25.61
CA PRO A 222 -15.21 20.12 -25.38
C PRO A 222 -15.45 20.80 -26.73
N ARG A 223 -16.72 20.90 -27.14
CA ARG A 223 -17.12 21.68 -28.31
C ARG A 223 -16.57 23.10 -28.09
N VAL A 224 -15.54 23.45 -28.85
CA VAL A 224 -15.15 24.84 -29.02
C VAL A 224 -16.39 25.51 -29.59
N ALA A 225 -17.09 26.29 -28.77
CA ALA A 225 -18.13 27.17 -29.27
C ALA A 225 -17.45 28.06 -30.30
N ALA A 226 -17.75 27.82 -31.58
CA ALA A 226 -17.34 28.69 -32.66
C ALA A 226 -17.88 30.08 -32.30
N ARG A 227 -16.97 30.97 -31.87
CA ARG A 227 -17.21 32.40 -31.88
C ARG A 227 -17.47 32.71 -33.34
N GLY A 228 -18.73 32.94 -33.68
CA GLY A 228 -19.12 33.37 -35.01
C GLY A 228 -18.39 34.66 -35.34
N ASP A 229 -17.61 34.60 -36.41
CA ASP A 229 -17.11 35.75 -37.13
C ASP A 229 -18.31 36.57 -37.62
N ALA A 230 -18.59 37.69 -36.95
CA ALA A 230 -19.33 38.77 -37.56
C ALA A 230 -18.31 39.69 -38.24
N GLY A 231 -18.18 39.52 -39.56
CA GLY A 231 -17.36 40.37 -40.43
C GLY A 231 -17.87 41.82 -40.51
N PRO A 232 -17.07 42.73 -41.09
CA PRO A 232 -17.25 44.16 -40.97
C PRO A 232 -18.32 44.69 -41.94
N THR A 233 -19.27 45.47 -41.46
CA THR A 233 -20.13 46.31 -42.31
C THR A 233 -19.58 47.73 -42.32
N SER A 234 -19.16 48.15 -43.51
CA SER A 234 -18.69 49.47 -43.90
C SER A 234 -19.75 50.57 -43.77
N VAL A 235 -19.23 51.77 -43.57
CA VAL A 235 -19.81 53.12 -43.69
C VAL A 235 -20.88 53.27 -44.78
N SER A 236 -22.00 53.92 -44.43
CA SER A 236 -22.69 55.00 -45.17
C SER A 236 -23.65 55.70 -44.22
#